data_AF-A0A526PRQ7-F1
#
_entry.id   AF-A0A526PRQ7-F1
#
_cell.length_a   1.000
_cell.length_b   1.000
_cell.length_c   1.000
_cell.angle_alpha   90.00
_cell.angle_beta   90.00
_cell.angle_gamma   90.00
#
_symmetry.space_group_name_H-M   'P 1'
#
loop_
_entity.id
_entity.type
_entity.pdbx_description
1 polymer ?
#
loop_
_entity_poly.entity_id
_entity_poly.type
_entity_poly.pdbx_seq_one_letter_code
_entity_poly.pdbx_strand_id
1 'polypeptide(L)'
;FRDQGQDVLFFVDNIFRFTQAGSEVSALLGRIPSAVGYQPTLATDMGALQERITTTTKGSITSVQAIYVPADDLTDPAPATSFAHLDATTVLNRAISEKGIYP
;
A
#
# COMPACT_ATOMS: atom_id res chain seq x y z
N PHE A 1 -11.60 13.22 12.04
CA PHE A 1 -11.79 14.15 10.92
C PHE A 1 -12.86 13.67 9.96
N ARG A 2 -12.65 12.58 9.18
CA ARG A 2 -13.71 12.02 8.30
C ARG A 2 -15.05 11.82 9.01
N ASP A 3 -15.06 11.09 10.12
CA ASP A 3 -16.30 10.77 10.84
C ASP A 3 -16.93 11.98 11.55
N GLN A 4 -16.23 13.13 11.55
CA GLN A 4 -16.72 14.43 12.03
C GLN A 4 -17.26 15.30 10.88
N GLY A 5 -17.31 14.81 9.64
CA GLY A 5 -17.86 15.54 8.52
C GLY A 5 -16.86 16.18 7.55
N GLN A 6 -15.57 15.88 7.69
CA GLN A 6 -14.52 16.56 6.92
C GLN A 6 -13.98 15.71 5.77
N ASP A 7 -13.54 16.39 4.71
CA ASP A 7 -12.76 15.80 3.64
C ASP A 7 -11.28 15.84 4.00
N VAL A 8 -10.66 14.67 4.07
CA VAL A 8 -9.29 14.50 4.58
C VAL A 8 -8.38 14.04 3.46
N LEU A 9 -7.27 14.75 3.27
CA LEU A 9 -6.16 14.27 2.45
C LEU A 9 -5.18 13.49 3.32
N PHE A 10 -4.92 12.22 2.99
CA PHE A 10 -4.07 11.32 3.76
C PHE A 10 -2.87 10.85 2.95
N PHE A 11 -1.66 11.18 3.40
CA PHE A 11 -0.42 10.75 2.74
C PHE A 11 0.18 9.57 3.49
N VAL A 12 0.35 8.45 2.78
CA VAL A 12 1.01 7.24 3.31
C VAL A 12 2.33 7.03 2.58
N ASP A 13 3.44 7.30 3.26
CA ASP A 13 4.78 7.06 2.74
C ASP A 13 5.56 6.17 3.73
N ASN A 14 5.75 4.88 3.49
CA ASN A 14 5.43 4.08 2.29
C ASN A 14 4.60 2.85 2.69
N ILE A 15 3.55 2.53 1.93
CA ILE A 15 2.64 1.41 2.28
C ILE A 15 3.35 0.05 2.24
N PHE A 16 4.41 -0.10 1.44
CA PHE A 16 5.23 -1.32 1.44
C PHE A 16 5.87 -1.57 2.82
N ARG A 17 6.23 -0.51 3.56
CA ARG A 17 6.83 -0.65 4.90
C ARG A 17 5.85 -1.23 5.92
N PHE A 18 4.55 -1.01 5.74
CA PHE A 18 3.52 -1.68 6.54
C PHE A 18 3.56 -3.19 6.32
N THR A 19 3.61 -3.63 5.05
CA THR A 19 3.74 -5.05 4.71
C THR A 19 5.04 -5.66 5.24
N GLN A 20 6.17 -4.97 5.07
CA GLN A 20 7.48 -5.43 5.54
C GLN A 20 7.49 -5.64 7.06
N ALA A 21 7.01 -4.65 7.83
CA ALA A 21 6.91 -4.78 9.28
C ALA A 21 5.99 -5.94 9.69
N GLY A 22 4.88 -6.14 8.96
CA GLY A 22 3.99 -7.28 9.14
C GLY A 22 4.69 -8.63 8.93
N SER A 23 5.55 -8.73 7.91
CA SER A 23 6.36 -9.93 7.64
C SER A 23 7.37 -10.21 8.76
N GLU A 24 8.07 -9.17 9.23
CA GLU A 24 9.05 -9.29 10.32
C GLU A 24 8.37 -9.77 11.63
N VAL A 25 7.24 -9.17 11.99
CA VAL A 25 6.46 -9.59 13.18
C VAL A 25 5.90 -10.99 13.01
N SER A 26 5.39 -11.35 11.83
CA SER A 26 4.87 -12.68 11.54
C SER A 26 5.93 -13.76 11.71
N ALA A 27 7.16 -13.49 11.27
CA ALA A 27 8.29 -14.40 11.46
C ALA A 27 8.64 -14.57 12.95
N LEU A 28 8.67 -13.48 13.72
CA LEU A 28 8.92 -13.52 15.16
C LEU A 28 7.83 -14.28 15.93
N LEU A 29 6.59 -14.26 15.45
CA LEU A 29 5.47 -15.01 16.01
C LEU A 29 5.46 -16.50 15.60
N GLY A 30 6.46 -16.96 14.82
CA GLY A 30 6.57 -18.35 14.39
C GLY A 30 5.49 -18.78 13.38
N ARG A 31 4.88 -17.83 12.67
CA ARG A 31 3.92 -18.15 11.60
C ARG A 31 4.69 -18.67 10.38
N ILE A 32 4.12 -19.68 9.72
CA ILE A 32 4.69 -20.20 8.46
C ILE A 32 4.59 -19.10 7.39
N PRO A 33 5.72 -18.75 6.72
CA PRO A 33 5.70 -17.73 5.67
C PRO A 33 4.94 -18.21 4.44
N SER A 34 4.34 -17.26 3.72
CA SER A 34 3.65 -17.47 2.45
C SER A 34 4.59 -17.21 1.26
N ALA A 35 4.03 -16.98 0.08
CA ALA A 35 4.75 -16.63 -1.14
C ALA A 35 5.78 -15.52 -0.89
N VAL A 36 7.01 -15.71 -1.42
CA VAL A 36 8.12 -14.75 -1.36
C VAL A 36 8.54 -14.35 0.08
N GLY A 37 8.07 -15.06 1.11
CA GLY A 37 8.43 -14.82 2.50
C GLY A 37 7.51 -13.87 3.27
N TYR A 38 6.40 -13.42 2.66
CA TYR A 38 5.43 -12.56 3.32
C TYR A 38 4.59 -13.28 4.37
N GLN A 39 3.97 -12.53 5.26
CA GLN A 39 3.02 -13.06 6.23
C GLN A 39 1.80 -13.72 5.53
N PRO A 40 1.26 -14.84 6.05
CA PRO A 40 0.09 -15.50 5.45
C PRO A 40 -1.18 -14.63 5.55
N THR A 41 -1.18 -13.62 6.41
CA THR A 41 -2.29 -12.68 6.60
C THR A 41 -2.20 -11.43 5.71
N LEU A 42 -1.24 -11.37 4.77
CA LEU A 42 -0.94 -10.17 3.98
C LEU A 42 -2.20 -9.53 3.36
N ALA A 43 -3.00 -10.31 2.65
CA ALA A 43 -4.20 -9.81 1.98
C ALA A 43 -5.23 -9.27 2.98
N THR A 44 -5.43 -9.97 4.10
CA THR A 44 -6.39 -9.56 5.14
C THR A 44 -5.93 -8.30 5.86
N ASP A 45 -4.64 -8.21 6.20
CA ASP A 45 -4.07 -7.04 6.90
C ASP A 45 -4.09 -5.81 5.99
N MET A 46 -3.77 -5.99 4.69
CA MET A 46 -3.85 -4.92 3.70
C MET A 46 -5.29 -4.47 3.50
N GLY A 47 -6.24 -5.39 3.30
CA GLY A 47 -7.65 -5.06 3.14
C GLY A 47 -8.22 -4.33 4.36
N ALA A 48 -7.90 -4.78 5.58
CA ALA A 48 -8.36 -4.11 6.79
C ALA A 48 -7.88 -2.65 6.92
N LEU A 49 -6.69 -2.35 6.39
CA LEU A 49 -6.17 -0.98 6.33
C LEU A 49 -6.83 -0.18 5.20
N GLN A 50 -6.82 -0.71 3.97
CA GLN A 50 -7.26 -0.01 2.78
C GLN A 50 -8.77 0.26 2.77
N GLU A 51 -9.59 -0.69 3.22
CA GLU A 51 -11.05 -0.51 3.26
C GLU A 51 -11.50 0.56 4.27
N ARG A 52 -10.63 0.96 5.21
CA ARG A 52 -10.89 2.10 6.10
C ARG A 52 -10.65 3.44 5.40
N ILE A 53 -9.87 3.45 4.33
CA ILE A 53 -9.50 4.62 3.53
C ILE A 53 -10.51 4.71 2.38
N THR A 54 -11.69 5.23 2.70
CA THR A 54 -12.77 5.38 1.72
C THR A 54 -13.66 6.55 2.07
N THR A 55 -14.53 6.90 1.14
CA THR A 55 -15.60 7.87 1.33
C THR A 55 -16.79 7.24 2.01
N THR A 56 -17.32 7.92 3.03
CA THR A 56 -18.53 7.52 3.76
C THR A 56 -19.63 8.55 3.54
N THR A 57 -20.83 8.30 4.05
CA THR A 57 -21.91 9.30 4.04
C THR A 57 -21.64 10.52 4.91
N LYS A 58 -20.67 10.46 5.82
CA LYS A 58 -20.32 11.57 6.71
C LYS A 58 -19.25 12.47 6.12
N GLY A 59 -18.26 11.91 5.43
CA GLY A 59 -17.13 12.64 4.86
C GLY A 59 -16.19 11.70 4.11
N SER A 60 -15.11 12.23 3.55
CA SER A 60 -14.17 11.48 2.69
C SER A 60 -12.75 11.40 3.23
N ILE A 61 -12.03 10.35 2.80
CA ILE A 61 -10.57 10.29 2.88
C ILE A 61 -10.07 10.07 1.46
N THR A 62 -9.36 11.04 0.92
CA THR A 62 -8.56 10.89 -0.30
C THR A 62 -7.15 10.51 0.13
N SER A 63 -6.62 9.38 -0.33
CA SER A 63 -5.27 8.95 0.01
C SER A 63 -4.30 9.04 -1.15
N VAL A 64 -3.07 9.45 -0.86
CA VAL A 64 -1.92 9.36 -1.77
C VAL A 64 -0.91 8.45 -1.09
N GLN A 65 -0.65 7.29 -1.68
CA GLN A 65 0.15 6.24 -1.06
C GLN A 65 1.37 5.96 -1.93
N ALA A 66 2.56 6.16 -1.38
CA ALA A 66 3.80 5.72 -2.02
C ALA A 66 3.90 4.20 -1.88
N ILE A 67 4.04 3.51 -3.00
CA ILE A 67 4.30 2.06 -3.07
C ILE A 67 5.72 1.87 -3.58
N TYR A 68 6.58 1.33 -2.72
CA TYR A 68 7.88 0.84 -3.16
C TYR A 68 7.71 -0.53 -3.84
N VAL A 69 8.25 -0.68 -5.05
CA VAL A 69 8.22 -1.93 -5.81
C VAL A 69 9.58 -2.61 -5.63
N PRO A 70 9.66 -3.75 -4.91
CA PRO A 70 10.91 -4.47 -4.73
C PRO A 70 11.47 -4.95 -6.07
N ALA A 71 12.75 -4.68 -6.33
CA ALA A 71 13.46 -5.13 -7.53
C ALA A 71 12.78 -4.76 -8.87
N ASP A 72 11.98 -3.70 -8.90
CA ASP A 72 11.19 -3.28 -10.07
C ASP A 72 10.18 -4.37 -10.56
N ASP A 73 9.81 -5.33 -9.69
CA ASP A 73 8.86 -6.42 -9.97
C ASP A 73 7.44 -6.12 -9.45
N LEU A 74 6.52 -5.80 -10.38
CA LEU A 74 5.10 -5.55 -10.08
C LEU A 74 4.31 -6.82 -9.75
N THR A 75 4.88 -8.01 -9.96
CA THR A 75 4.24 -9.29 -9.66
C THR A 75 4.48 -9.75 -8.22
N ASP A 76 5.32 -9.03 -7.46
CA ASP A 76 5.51 -9.28 -6.04
C ASP A 76 4.17 -9.17 -5.28
N PRO A 77 3.88 -10.08 -4.34
CA PRO A 77 2.62 -10.09 -3.59
C PRO A 77 2.29 -8.77 -2.86
N ALA A 78 3.27 -8.00 -2.40
CA ALA A 78 3.04 -6.76 -1.65
C ALA A 78 2.48 -5.62 -2.53
N PRO A 79 3.10 -5.23 -3.66
CA PRO A 79 2.48 -4.29 -4.58
C PRO A 79 1.23 -4.86 -5.23
N ALA A 80 1.20 -6.15 -5.60
CA ALA A 80 0.03 -6.77 -6.23
C ALA A 80 -1.23 -6.71 -5.35
N THR A 81 -1.10 -6.99 -4.04
CA THR A 81 -2.23 -6.86 -3.10
C THR A 81 -2.62 -5.41 -2.86
N SER A 82 -1.65 -4.48 -2.81
CA SER A 82 -1.95 -3.05 -2.63
C SER A 82 -2.69 -2.47 -3.83
N PHE A 83 -2.26 -2.79 -5.06
CA PHE A 83 -2.88 -2.28 -6.29
C PHE A 83 -4.35 -2.68 -6.45
N ALA A 84 -4.74 -3.84 -5.92
CA ALA A 84 -6.13 -4.30 -5.96
C ALA A 84 -7.10 -3.36 -5.20
N HIS A 85 -6.59 -2.52 -4.29
CA HIS A 85 -7.40 -1.58 -3.50
C HIS A 85 -7.26 -0.11 -3.95
N LEU A 86 -6.46 0.18 -4.99
CA LEU A 86 -6.24 1.56 -5.42
C LEU A 86 -7.20 1.95 -6.54
N ASP A 87 -7.91 3.07 -6.36
CA ASP A 87 -8.80 3.64 -7.37
C ASP A 87 -8.03 4.25 -8.56
N ALA A 88 -6.80 4.72 -8.33
CA ALA A 88 -5.92 5.28 -9.35
C ALA A 88 -4.47 4.93 -9.05
N THR A 89 -3.69 4.69 -10.11
CA THR A 89 -2.25 4.39 -10.01
C THR A 89 -1.46 5.40 -10.83
N THR A 90 -0.40 5.95 -10.25
CA THR A 90 0.60 6.76 -10.96
C THR A 90 1.94 6.06 -10.80
N VAL A 91 2.49 5.57 -11.92
CA VAL A 91 3.74 4.80 -11.92
C VAL A 91 4.88 5.71 -12.37
N LEU A 92 5.86 5.93 -11.48
CA LEU A 92 7.08 6.66 -11.79
C LEU A 92 8.09 5.72 -12.48
N ASN A 93 8.62 6.13 -13.62
CA ASN A 93 9.54 5.30 -14.41
C ASN A 93 10.95 5.90 -14.45
N ARG A 94 11.94 5.12 -14.01
CA ARG A 94 13.36 5.52 -14.00
C ARG A 94 13.85 5.98 -15.38
N ALA A 95 13.48 5.27 -16.45
CA ALA A 95 13.89 5.60 -17.82
C ALA A 95 13.28 6.91 -18.36
N ILE A 96 12.17 7.39 -17.77
CA ILE A 96 11.59 8.70 -18.10
C ILE A 96 12.37 9.80 -17.36
N SER A 97 12.67 9.58 -16.08
CA SER A 97 13.46 10.51 -15.27
C SER A 97 14.89 10.70 -15.81
N GLU A 98 15.53 9.63 -16.30
CA GLU A 98 16.86 9.69 -16.94
C GLU A 98 16.88 10.56 -18.22
N LYS A 99 15.72 10.85 -18.82
CA LYS A 99 15.59 11.77 -19.96
C LYS A 99 15.38 13.23 -19.53
N GLY A 100 15.39 13.53 -18.23
CA GLY A 100 15.14 14.87 -17.68
C GLY A 100 13.67 15.29 -17.67
N ILE A 101 12.75 14.33 -17.82
CA ILE A 101 11.30 14.58 -17.75
C ILE A 101 10.84 14.29 -16.32
N TYR A 102 10.23 15.29 -15.68
CA TYR A 102 9.70 15.25 -14.32
C TYR A 102 8.20 15.55 -14.32
N PRO A 103 7.40 15.09 -13.34
CA PRO A 103 7.77 14.39 -12.11
C PRO A 103 8.23 12.94 -12.30
#